data_AF-A0A7W5E2N1-F1
#
_entry.id   AF-A0A7W5E2N1-F1
#
_cell.length_a   1.000
_cell.length_b   1.000
_cell.length_c   1.000
_cell.angle_alpha   90.00
_cell.angle_beta   90.00
_cell.angle_gamma   90.00
#
_symmetry.space_group_name_H-M   'P 1'
#
loop_
_entity.id
_entity.type
_entity.pdbx_description
1 polymer ?
#
loop_
_entity_poly.entity_id
_entity_poly.type
_entity_poly.pdbx_seq_one_letter_code
_entity_poly.pdbx_strand_id
1 'polypeptide(L)' 'MKVVLSGHEEKAKCVWCMREKETVKASFSDRMFTNASICWKCLATIVRVKAQDMVEPSSQAVTERKE' A
#
# COMPACT_ATOMS: atom_id res chain seq x y z
N MET A 1 -6.19 4.11 6.38
CA MET A 1 -6.07 5.04 5.24
C MET A 1 -7.02 4.60 4.15
N LYS A 2 -7.66 5.54 3.44
CA LYS A 2 -8.65 5.25 2.40
C LYS A 2 -7.98 5.29 1.03
N VAL A 3 -8.27 4.29 0.20
CA VAL A 3 -7.85 4.24 -1.21
C VAL A 3 -9.10 4.29 -2.09
N VAL A 4 -9.09 5.17 -3.09
CA VAL A 4 -10.14 5.27 -4.11
C VAL A 4 -9.59 4.73 -5.41
N LEU A 5 -10.32 3.78 -6.02
CA LEU A 5 -10.02 3.24 -7.35
C LEU A 5 -10.88 3.96 -8.40
N SER A 6 -10.26 4.55 -9.41
CA SER A 6 -10.94 5.37 -10.43
C SER A 6 -10.89 4.77 -11.84
N GLY A 7 -10.20 3.65 -12.04
CA GLY A 7 -10.09 3.01 -13.35
C GLY A 7 -9.27 1.74 -13.31
N HIS A 8 -9.39 0.94 -14.36
CA HIS A 8 -8.65 -0.29 -14.59
C HIS A 8 -7.99 -0.23 -15.97
N GLU A 9 -6.75 -0.68 -16.06
CA GLU A 9 -5.95 -0.69 -17.27
C GLU A 9 -5.34 -2.09 -17.42
N GLU A 10 -5.73 -2.84 -18.46
CA GLU A 10 -5.26 -4.22 -18.70
C GLU A 10 -3.73 -4.30 -18.91
N LYS A 11 -3.16 -3.25 -19.52
CA LYS A 11 -1.73 -3.14 -19.77
C LYS A 11 -1.25 -1.71 -19.58
N ALA A 12 -0.74 -1.41 -18.39
CA ALA A 12 -0.10 -0.14 -18.09
C ALA A 12 1.13 -0.34 -17.20
N LYS A 13 2.01 0.67 -17.17
CA LYS A 13 3.22 0.65 -16.36
C LYS A 13 2.86 0.97 -14.90
N CYS A 14 3.04 -0.01 -14.01
CA CYS A 14 2.86 0.18 -12.57
C CYS A 14 3.92 1.17 -12.06
N VAL A 15 3.51 2.27 -11.43
CA VAL A 15 4.44 3.31 -10.94
C VAL A 15 5.38 2.81 -9.83
N TRP A 16 4.96 1.78 -9.10
CA TRP A 16 5.73 1.24 -7.97
C TRP A 16 6.86 0.31 -8.43
N CYS A 17 6.52 -0.73 -9.19
CA CYS A 17 7.49 -1.75 -9.61
C CYS A 17 8.02 -1.55 -11.03
N MET A 18 7.55 -0.51 -11.74
CA MET A 18 7.93 -0.14 -13.10
C MET A 18 7.74 -1.21 -14.18
N ARG A 19 6.94 -2.26 -13.89
CA ARG A 19 6.61 -3.32 -14.85
C ARG A 19 5.27 -3.05 -15.52
N GLU A 20 5.17 -3.34 -16.80
CA GLU A 20 3.90 -3.38 -17.53
C GLU A 20 3.09 -4.62 -17.15
N LYS A 21 1.85 -4.42 -16.77
CA LYS A 21 0.86 -5.45 -16.41
C LYS A 21 -0.50 -4.79 -16.18
N GLU A 22 -1.46 -5.58 -15.76
CA GLU A 22 -2.73 -5.08 -15.28
C GLU A 22 -2.52 -4.14 -14.07
N THR A 23 -3.13 -2.95 -14.14
CA THR A 23 -3.09 -1.95 -13.08
C THR A 23 -4.46 -1.33 -12.84
N VAL A 24 -4.60 -0.69 -11.69
CA VAL A 24 -5.73 0.19 -11.37
C VAL A 24 -5.23 1.59 -11.09
N LYS A 25 -6.05 2.58 -11.43
CA LYS A 25 -5.84 3.96 -11.02
C LYS A 25 -6.24 4.11 -9.56
N ALA A 26 -5.27 4.38 -8.69
CA ALA A 26 -5.47 4.51 -7.25
C ALA A 26 -5.13 5.93 -6.77
N SER A 27 -5.98 6.47 -5.90
CA SER A 27 -5.76 7.72 -5.17
C SER A 27 -5.83 7.47 -3.67
N PHE A 28 -4.78 7.86 -2.95
CA PHE A 28 -4.69 7.68 -1.50
C PHE A 28 -5.14 8.96 -0.79
N SER A 29 -5.92 8.84 0.29
CA SER A 29 -6.41 9.99 1.06
C SER A 29 -5.29 10.84 1.67
N ASP A 30 -4.12 10.25 1.88
CA ASP A 30 -2.91 10.91 2.39
C ASP A 30 -2.03 11.53 1.28
N ARG A 31 -2.54 11.57 0.04
CA ARG A 31 -1.88 12.16 -1.14
C ARG A 31 -0.55 11.51 -1.55
N MET A 32 -0.20 10.33 -1.02
CA MET A 32 1.00 9.59 -1.46
C MET A 32 0.99 9.30 -2.95
N PHE A 33 -0.16 8.90 -3.47
CA PHE A 33 -0.40 8.78 -4.91
C PHE A 33 -1.75 9.42 -5.24
N THR A 34 -1.78 10.16 -6.34
CA THR A 34 -3.00 10.76 -6.89
C THR A 34 -3.19 10.22 -8.31
N ASN A 35 -4.28 9.48 -8.53
CA ASN A 35 -4.64 8.88 -9.82
C ASN A 35 -3.50 8.07 -10.49
N ALA A 36 -2.75 7.31 -9.70
CA ALA A 36 -1.57 6.58 -10.16
C ALA A 36 -1.91 5.16 -10.61
N SER A 37 -1.29 4.67 -11.69
CA SER A 37 -1.42 3.29 -12.16
C SER A 37 -0.59 2.34 -11.27
N ILE A 38 -1.26 1.51 -10.47
CA ILE A 38 -0.62 0.58 -9.54
C ILE A 38 -1.20 -0.82 -9.76
N CYS A 39 -0.35 -1.84 -9.89
CA CYS A 39 -0.81 -3.22 -9.97
C CYS A 39 -1.30 -3.73 -8.60
N TRP A 40 -2.20 -4.71 -8.60
CA TRP A 40 -2.80 -5.28 -7.38
C TRP A 40 -1.79 -5.73 -6.33
N LYS A 41 -0.70 -6.39 -6.75
CA LYS A 41 0.36 -6.85 -5.81
C LYS A 41 1.01 -5.68 -5.07
N CYS A 42 1.40 -4.63 -5.79
CA CYS A 42 2.00 -3.44 -5.19
C CYS A 42 0.99 -2.67 -4.34
N LEU A 43 -0.26 -2.56 -4.81
CA LEU A 43 -1.32 -1.91 -4.05
C LEU A 43 -1.53 -2.58 -2.69
N ALA A 44 -1.62 -3.92 -2.67
CA ALA A 44 -1.75 -4.69 -1.43
C ALA A 44 -0.56 -4.48 -0.49
N THR A 45 0.68 -4.44 -1.02
CA THR A 45 1.88 -4.15 -0.22
C THR A 45 1.82 -2.75 0.39
N ILE A 46 1.49 -1.72 -0.40
CA ILE A 46 1.40 -0.33 0.09
C ILE A 46 0.36 -0.23 1.20
N VAL A 47 -0.81 -0.85 1.01
CA VAL A 47 -1.87 -0.84 2.02
C VAL A 47 -1.42 -1.53 3.31
N ARG A 48 -0.73 -2.68 3.22
CA ARG A 48 -0.21 -3.39 4.40
C ARG A 48 0.83 -2.57 5.17
N VAL A 49 1.82 -2.01 4.47
CA VAL A 49 2.87 -1.19 5.08
C VAL A 49 2.26 0.02 5.80
N LYS A 50 1.30 0.69 5.17
CA LYS A 50 0.63 1.84 5.79
C LYS A 50 -0.38 1.48 6.86
N ALA A 51 -0.94 0.27 6.85
CA ALA A 51 -1.79 -0.19 7.94
C ALA A 51 -0.98 -0.44 9.22
N GLN A 52 0.27 -0.91 9.10
CA GLN A 52 1.18 -1.06 10.24
C GLN A 52 1.53 0.29 10.88
N ASP A 53 1.69 1.34 10.06
CA ASP A 53 1.98 2.70 10.54
C ASP A 53 0.80 3.33 11.31
N MET A 54 -0.43 2.84 11.11
CA MET A 54 -1.64 3.29 11.81
C MET A 54 -1.92 2.56 13.11
N VAL A 55 -1.17 1.49 13.40
CA VAL A 55 -1.21 0.85 14.72
C VAL A 55 -0.19 1.60 15.57
N GLU A 56 -0.64 2.44 16.50
CA GLU A 56 0.24 2.98 17.53
C GLU A 56 1.02 1.80 18.15
N PRO A 57 2.34 1.94 18.38
CA PRO A 57 3.12 0.91 19.05
C PRO A 57 2.63 0.78 20.50
N SER A 58 1.56 0.00 20.69
CA SER A 58 1.09 -0.44 21.98
C SER A 58 2.14 -1.43 22.51
N SER A 59 3.05 -0.88 23.32
CA SER A 59 3.93 -1.58 24.25
C SER A 59 4.75 -2.74 23.67
N GLN A 60 6.06 -2.50 23.56
CA GLN A 60 7.05 -3.57 23.68
C GLN A 60 6.76 -4.38 24.95
N ALA A 61 6.15 -5.55 24.81
CA ALA A 61 6.16 -6.56 25.85
C ALA A 61 7.57 -7.16 25.87
N VAL A 62 8.45 -6.54 26.66
CA VAL A 62 9.73 -7.12 27.06
C VAL A 62 9.40 -8.34 27.91
N THR A 63 9.32 -9.52 27.30
CA THR A 63 9.38 -10.77 28.07
C THR A 63 10.84 -11.03 28.39
N GLU A 64 11.25 -10.52 29.55
CA GLU A 64 12.48 -10.85 30.25
C GLU A 64 12.58 -12.39 30.35
N ARG A 65 13.61 -12.97 29.73
CA ARG A 65 13.97 -14.38 29.96
C ARG A 65 14.52 -14.45 31.38
N LYS A 66 13.83 -15.16 32.26
CA LYS A 66 14.36 -15.51 33.58
C LYS A 66 14.99 -16.90 33.51
N GLU A 67 16.27 -16.93 33.85
CA GLU A 67 17.13 -18.11 34.05
C GLU A 67 16.61 -19.04 35.15
#